data_AF-A0A212Q8I8-F1
#
_entry.id   AF-A0A212Q8I8-F1
#
_cell.length_a   1.000
_cell.length_b   1.000
_cell.length_c   1.000
_cell.angle_alpha   90.00
_cell.angle_beta   90.00
_cell.angle_gamma   90.00
#
_symmetry.space_group_name_H-M   'P 1'
#
loop_
_entity.id
_entity.type
_entity.pdbx_description
1 polymer ?
#
loop_
_entity_poly.entity_id
_entity_poly.type
_entity_poly.pdbx_seq_one_letter_code
_entity_poly.pdbx_strand_id
1 'polypeptide(L)'
;MKKTTIVMLAALILLDGCAYFDAKNDVNANRARIQTAKDAQQAEEDRRAGLQAEQEDVMNAQTQVSSDLNTELAKLDAQQAKLARLRASSQASKRKAGLLQNRLNELKADYSDTSMQLQTSQAANDPAAVAARQSQLRQLKQQIDAAAREVDALTN
;
A
#
# COMPACT_ATOMS: atom_id res chain seq x y z
N MET A 1 20.33 68.17 88.09
CA MET A 1 19.20 67.65 87.28
C MET A 1 19.77 66.88 86.09
N LYS A 2 20.09 65.57 86.24
CA LYS A 2 20.73 64.73 85.21
C LYS A 2 20.36 63.25 85.41
N LYS A 3 19.09 62.86 85.29
CA LYS A 3 18.70 61.43 85.31
C LYS A 3 17.55 61.06 84.37
N THR A 4 16.87 62.02 83.75
CA THR A 4 15.66 61.74 82.94
C THR A 4 15.93 61.53 81.45
N THR A 5 17.12 61.84 80.94
CA THR A 5 17.41 61.81 79.49
C THR A 5 17.94 60.46 78.98
N ILE A 6 18.43 59.57 79.87
CA ILE A 6 19.09 58.32 79.46
C ILE A 6 18.07 57.19 79.21
N VAL A 7 16.88 57.23 79.83
CA VAL A 7 15.87 56.18 79.68
C VAL A 7 15.12 56.27 78.34
N MET A 8 15.02 57.46 77.73
CA MET A 8 14.37 57.62 76.43
C MET A 8 15.22 57.11 75.25
N LEU A 9 16.56 57.10 75.37
CA LEU A 9 17.42 56.64 74.28
C LEU A 9 17.50 55.11 74.16
N ALA A 10 17.28 54.37 75.25
CA ALA A 10 17.26 52.91 75.24
C ALA A 10 15.95 52.32 74.70
N ALA A 11 14.83 53.05 74.83
CA ALA A 11 13.53 52.61 74.32
C ALA A 11 13.41 52.74 72.79
N LEU A 12 14.09 53.71 72.17
CA LEU A 12 14.09 53.90 70.72
C LEU A 12 14.90 52.82 69.98
N ILE A 13 15.98 52.30 70.57
CA ILE A 13 16.84 51.29 69.92
C ILE A 13 16.17 49.89 69.92
N LEU A 14 15.30 49.60 70.89
CA LEU A 14 14.57 48.33 70.96
C LEU A 14 13.32 48.29 70.07
N LEU A 15 12.75 49.44 69.70
CA LEU A 15 11.59 49.53 68.80
C LEU A 15 12.01 49.45 67.31
N ASP A 16 13.15 50.04 66.95
CA ASP A 16 13.65 50.00 65.57
C ASP A 16 14.22 48.63 65.16
N GLY A 17 14.70 47.83 66.12
CA GLY A 17 15.19 46.46 65.86
C GLY A 17 14.09 45.49 65.43
N CYS A 18 12.87 45.63 65.97
CA CYS A 18 11.75 44.75 65.64
C CYS A 18 11.14 45.07 64.27
N ALA A 19 10.98 46.35 63.90
CA ALA A 19 10.45 46.74 62.60
C ALA A 19 11.42 46.40 61.44
N TYR A 20 12.73 46.46 61.68
CA TYR A 20 13.75 46.09 60.70
C TYR A 20 13.86 44.56 60.51
N PHE A 21 13.57 43.78 61.55
CA PHE A 21 13.52 42.32 61.50
C PHE A 21 12.25 41.81 60.79
N ASP A 22 11.09 42.42 61.04
CA ASP A 22 9.84 42.10 60.35
C ASP A 22 9.90 42.44 58.86
N ALA A 23 10.44 43.62 58.49
CA ALA A 23 10.59 44.01 57.09
C ALA A 23 11.54 43.08 56.30
N LYS A 24 12.61 42.58 56.94
CA LYS A 24 13.51 41.59 56.31
C LYS A 24 12.89 40.20 56.20
N ASN A 25 12.07 39.79 57.19
CA ASN A 25 11.30 38.56 57.11
C ASN A 25 10.25 38.61 55.98
N ASP A 26 9.57 39.74 55.79
CA ASP A 26 8.61 39.93 54.70
C ASP A 26 9.27 39.94 53.31
N VAL A 27 10.43 40.58 53.17
CA VAL A 27 11.19 40.57 51.91
C VAL A 27 11.71 39.17 51.58
N ASN A 28 12.16 38.40 52.57
CA ASN A 28 12.59 37.01 52.36
C ASN A 28 11.40 36.08 52.04
N ALA A 29 10.27 36.26 52.70
CA ALA A 29 9.04 35.52 52.40
C ALA A 29 8.51 35.84 51.00
N ASN A 30 8.54 37.10 50.58
CA ASN A 30 8.18 37.49 49.20
C ASN A 30 9.17 36.98 48.16
N ARG A 31 10.49 36.97 48.46
CA ARG A 31 11.49 36.38 47.57
C ARG A 31 11.26 34.87 47.40
N ALA A 32 10.95 34.16 48.47
CA ALA A 32 10.61 32.74 48.42
C ALA A 32 9.38 32.50 47.55
N ARG A 33 8.30 33.28 47.73
CA ARG A 33 7.08 33.19 46.89
C ARG A 33 7.34 33.47 45.41
N ILE A 34 8.16 34.48 45.11
CA ILE A 34 8.54 34.80 43.73
C ILE A 34 9.35 33.65 43.12
N GLN A 35 10.26 33.04 43.88
CA GLN A 35 11.03 31.90 43.40
C GLN A 35 10.11 30.69 43.14
N THR A 36 9.20 30.36 44.06
CA THR A 36 8.23 29.29 43.87
C THR A 36 7.32 29.52 42.67
N ALA A 37 6.91 30.78 42.41
CA ALA A 37 6.14 31.13 41.24
C ALA A 37 6.95 30.98 39.93
N LYS A 38 8.24 31.31 39.94
CA LYS A 38 9.14 31.09 38.80
C LYS A 38 9.40 29.60 38.54
N ASP A 39 9.64 28.83 39.59
CA ASP A 39 9.85 27.38 39.47
C ASP A 39 8.58 26.69 38.96
N ALA A 40 7.40 27.15 39.40
CA ALA A 40 6.12 26.67 38.89
C ALA A 40 5.87 27.07 37.42
N GLN A 41 6.28 28.27 37.00
CA GLN A 41 6.22 28.68 35.59
C GLN A 41 7.15 27.83 34.72
N GLN A 42 8.40 27.61 35.16
CA GLN A 42 9.35 26.78 34.43
C GLN A 42 8.86 25.34 34.30
N ALA A 43 8.34 24.74 35.37
CA ALA A 43 7.80 23.38 35.34
C ALA A 43 6.60 23.25 34.38
N GLU A 44 5.79 24.29 34.24
CA GLU A 44 4.67 24.32 33.29
C GLU A 44 5.15 24.50 31.84
N GLU A 45 6.20 25.30 31.61
CA GLU A 45 6.84 25.42 30.31
C GLU A 45 7.49 24.10 29.86
N ASP A 46 8.23 23.44 30.75
CA ASP A 46 8.84 22.14 30.49
C ASP A 46 7.76 21.08 30.19
N ARG A 47 6.63 21.12 30.91
CA ARG A 47 5.49 20.24 30.64
C ARG A 47 4.87 20.50 29.27
N ARG A 48 4.71 21.76 28.87
CA ARG A 48 4.19 22.13 27.54
C ARG A 48 5.15 21.70 26.43
N ALA A 49 6.45 21.90 26.62
CA ALA A 49 7.47 21.45 25.68
C ALA A 49 7.44 19.92 25.52
N GLY A 50 7.30 19.17 26.62
CA GLY A 50 7.12 17.71 26.58
C GLY A 50 5.87 17.28 25.79
N LEU A 51 4.72 17.91 26.05
CA LEU A 51 3.48 17.62 25.32
C LEU A 51 3.56 17.97 23.83
N GLN A 52 4.26 19.05 23.48
CA GLN A 52 4.48 19.43 22.08
C GLN A 52 5.36 18.41 21.35
N ALA A 53 6.45 17.96 21.98
CA ALA A 53 7.30 16.91 21.42
C ALA A 53 6.53 15.60 21.22
N GLU A 54 5.75 15.17 22.21
CA GLU A 54 4.88 13.99 22.09
C GLU A 54 3.85 14.14 20.95
N GLN A 55 3.25 15.33 20.79
CA GLN A 55 2.30 15.59 19.72
C GLN A 55 2.97 15.54 18.34
N GLU A 56 4.18 16.09 18.21
CA GLU A 56 4.96 16.03 16.97
C GLU A 56 5.32 14.58 16.62
N ASP A 57 5.77 13.80 17.60
CA ASP A 57 6.08 12.37 17.42
C ASP A 57 4.84 11.58 16.97
N VAL A 58 3.68 11.84 17.58
CA VAL A 58 2.42 11.21 17.19
C VAL A 58 2.01 11.61 15.77
N MET A 59 2.13 12.89 15.40
CA MET A 59 1.83 13.32 14.03
C MET A 59 2.78 12.69 13.01
N ASN A 60 4.08 12.65 13.30
CA ASN A 60 5.09 12.05 12.44
C ASN A 60 4.83 10.55 12.25
N ALA A 61 4.53 9.83 13.34
CA ALA A 61 4.15 8.42 13.28
C ALA A 61 2.86 8.20 12.45
N GLN A 62 1.86 9.06 12.63
CA GLN A 62 0.61 8.98 11.86
C GLN A 62 0.83 9.25 10.37
N THR A 63 1.66 10.24 10.02
CA THR A 63 2.05 10.52 8.63
C THR A 63 2.79 9.36 8.01
N GLN A 64 3.73 8.73 8.74
CA GLN A 64 4.46 7.57 8.27
C GLN A 64 3.52 6.38 8.01
N VAL A 65 2.65 6.06 8.97
CA VAL A 65 1.65 4.98 8.82
C VAL A 65 0.73 5.23 7.63
N SER A 66 0.27 6.47 7.44
CA SER A 66 -0.55 6.84 6.28
C SER A 66 0.19 6.67 4.95
N SER A 67 1.48 7.04 4.89
CA SER A 67 2.31 6.86 3.71
C SER A 67 2.53 5.38 3.38
N ASP A 68 2.80 4.56 4.39
CA ASP A 68 2.98 3.12 4.23
C ASP A 68 1.69 2.45 3.77
N LEU A 69 0.54 2.81 4.36
CA LEU A 69 -0.78 2.34 3.94
C LEU A 69 -1.09 2.70 2.49
N ASN A 70 -0.84 3.95 2.07
CA ASN A 70 -1.04 4.39 0.68
C ASN A 70 -0.15 3.61 -0.29
N THR A 71 1.09 3.30 0.12
CA THR A 71 2.01 2.50 -0.68
C THR A 71 1.52 1.06 -0.84
N GLU A 72 1.01 0.46 0.23
CA GLU A 72 0.42 -0.90 0.18
C GLU A 72 -0.86 -0.94 -0.66
N LEU A 73 -1.73 0.08 -0.56
CA LEU A 73 -2.90 0.21 -1.42
C LEU A 73 -2.51 0.27 -2.91
N ALA A 74 -1.52 1.07 -3.27
CA ALA A 74 -1.03 1.16 -4.65
C ALA A 74 -0.46 -0.19 -5.14
N LYS A 75 0.24 -0.94 -4.28
CA LYS A 75 0.72 -2.29 -4.62
C LYS A 75 -0.43 -3.26 -4.83
N LEU A 76 -1.46 -3.22 -3.97
CA LEU A 76 -2.65 -4.07 -4.11
C LEU A 76 -3.40 -3.78 -5.42
N ASP A 77 -3.60 -2.51 -5.77
CA ASP A 77 -4.22 -2.12 -7.04
C ASP A 77 -3.42 -2.64 -8.24
N ALA A 78 -2.09 -2.52 -8.20
CA ALA A 78 -1.21 -3.04 -9.25
C ALA A 78 -1.30 -4.57 -9.36
N GLN A 79 -1.36 -5.29 -8.24
CA GLN A 79 -1.56 -6.75 -8.23
C GLN A 79 -2.93 -7.14 -8.77
N GLN A 80 -3.99 -6.42 -8.41
CA GLN A 80 -5.34 -6.66 -8.89
C GLN A 80 -5.44 -6.43 -10.41
N ALA A 81 -4.82 -5.37 -10.94
CA ALA A 81 -4.72 -5.13 -12.37
C ALA A 81 -3.92 -6.24 -13.09
N LYS A 82 -2.81 -6.71 -12.51
CA LYS A 82 -2.04 -7.83 -13.04
C LYS A 82 -2.87 -9.12 -13.09
N LEU A 83 -3.63 -9.40 -12.03
CA LEU A 83 -4.50 -10.58 -11.94
C LEU A 83 -5.66 -10.49 -12.95
N ALA A 84 -6.23 -9.31 -13.15
CA ALA A 84 -7.25 -9.08 -14.17
C ALA A 84 -6.69 -9.34 -15.59
N ARG A 85 -5.48 -8.87 -15.90
CA ARG A 85 -4.80 -9.15 -17.18
C ARG A 85 -4.52 -10.64 -17.38
N LEU A 86 -4.04 -11.33 -16.35
CA LEU A 86 -3.81 -12.78 -16.38
C LEU A 86 -5.11 -13.55 -16.65
N ARG A 87 -6.20 -13.18 -15.98
CA ARG A 87 -7.53 -13.78 -16.22
C ARG A 87 -8.01 -13.53 -17.65
N ALA A 88 -7.88 -12.31 -18.16
CA ALA A 88 -8.27 -11.98 -19.54
C ALA A 88 -7.46 -12.79 -20.56
N SER A 89 -6.14 -12.88 -20.38
CA SER A 89 -5.25 -13.67 -21.24
C SER A 89 -5.58 -15.17 -21.19
N SER A 90 -5.86 -15.72 -20.01
CA SER A 90 -6.30 -17.11 -19.85
C SER A 90 -7.63 -17.37 -20.56
N GLN A 91 -8.61 -16.46 -20.43
CA GLN A 91 -9.90 -16.61 -21.12
C GLN A 91 -9.75 -16.49 -22.63
N ALA A 92 -8.91 -15.58 -23.13
CA ALA A 92 -8.61 -15.45 -24.55
C ALA A 92 -7.96 -16.73 -25.11
N SER A 93 -7.02 -17.32 -24.37
CA SER A 93 -6.35 -18.57 -24.76
C SER A 93 -7.33 -19.73 -24.81
N LYS A 94 -8.23 -19.86 -23.82
CA LYS A 94 -9.30 -20.87 -23.82
C LYS A 94 -10.26 -20.71 -25.00
N ARG A 95 -10.66 -19.49 -25.33
CA ARG A 95 -11.50 -19.21 -26.51
C ARG A 95 -10.77 -19.59 -27.80
N LYS A 96 -9.50 -19.23 -27.94
CA LYS A 96 -8.68 -19.60 -29.10
C LYS A 96 -8.56 -21.11 -29.24
N ALA A 97 -8.28 -21.82 -28.15
CA ALA A 97 -8.20 -23.28 -28.14
C ALA A 97 -9.54 -23.92 -28.58
N GLY A 98 -10.68 -23.42 -28.08
CA GLY A 98 -12.00 -23.89 -28.52
C GLY A 98 -12.27 -23.65 -30.00
N LEU A 99 -11.92 -22.49 -30.54
CA LEU A 99 -12.06 -22.19 -31.97
C LEU A 99 -11.17 -23.10 -32.84
N LEU A 100 -9.92 -23.33 -32.41
CA LEU A 100 -9.00 -24.23 -33.12
C LEU A 100 -9.48 -25.69 -33.06
N GLN A 101 -10.06 -26.12 -31.93
CA GLN A 101 -10.66 -27.45 -31.81
C GLN A 101 -11.83 -27.63 -32.77
N ASN A 102 -12.70 -26.62 -32.90
CA ASN A 102 -13.81 -26.66 -33.87
C ASN A 102 -13.29 -26.76 -35.30
N ARG A 103 -12.31 -25.93 -35.67
CA ARG A 103 -11.66 -25.98 -36.99
C ARG A 103 -11.01 -27.33 -37.26
N LEU A 104 -10.36 -27.94 -36.25
CA LEU A 104 -9.76 -29.27 -36.39
C LEU A 104 -10.83 -30.33 -36.68
N ASN A 105 -12.00 -30.23 -36.05
CA ASN A 105 -13.11 -31.14 -36.30
C ASN A 105 -13.69 -30.96 -37.72
N GLU A 106 -13.83 -29.72 -38.18
CA GLU A 106 -14.25 -29.40 -39.55
C GLU A 106 -13.26 -29.98 -40.58
N LEU A 107 -11.96 -29.76 -40.40
CA LEU A 107 -10.94 -30.31 -41.30
C LEU A 107 -10.95 -31.86 -41.32
N LYS A 108 -11.20 -32.51 -40.18
CA LYS A 108 -11.36 -33.97 -40.11
C LYS A 108 -12.61 -34.46 -40.84
N ALA A 109 -13.71 -33.71 -40.75
CA ALA A 109 -14.93 -34.00 -41.50
C ALA A 109 -14.69 -33.86 -43.02
N ASP A 110 -14.09 -32.74 -43.45
CA ASP A 110 -13.72 -32.50 -44.85
C ASP A 110 -12.77 -33.59 -45.40
N TYR A 111 -11.82 -34.04 -44.57
CA TYR A 111 -10.92 -35.13 -44.92
C TYR A 111 -11.68 -36.45 -45.13
N SER A 112 -12.63 -36.77 -44.25
CA SER A 112 -13.50 -37.94 -44.39
C SER A 112 -14.33 -37.87 -45.65
N ASP A 113 -14.98 -36.73 -45.91
CA ASP A 113 -15.82 -36.52 -47.09
C ASP A 113 -15.01 -36.59 -48.40
N THR A 114 -13.85 -35.95 -48.44
CA THR A 114 -12.94 -36.02 -49.59
C THR A 114 -12.43 -37.45 -49.80
N SER A 115 -12.22 -38.21 -48.73
CA SER A 115 -11.81 -39.62 -48.81
C SER A 115 -12.91 -40.50 -49.39
N MET A 116 -14.18 -40.27 -49.04
CA MET A 116 -15.31 -40.97 -49.66
C MET A 116 -15.43 -40.59 -51.15
N GLN A 117 -15.31 -39.30 -51.48
CA GLN A 117 -15.32 -38.85 -52.87
C GLN A 117 -14.18 -39.44 -53.71
N LEU A 118 -12.99 -39.63 -53.11
CA LEU A 118 -11.89 -40.31 -53.76
C LEU A 118 -12.26 -41.76 -54.13
N GLN A 119 -12.91 -42.50 -53.22
CA GLN A 119 -13.38 -43.87 -53.50
C GLN A 119 -14.40 -43.88 -54.64
N THR A 120 -15.32 -42.90 -54.68
CA THR A 120 -16.28 -42.74 -55.78
C THR A 120 -15.57 -42.47 -57.10
N SER A 121 -14.58 -41.57 -57.14
CA SER A 121 -13.80 -41.28 -58.35
C SER A 121 -12.97 -42.47 -58.82
N GLN A 122 -12.44 -43.28 -57.89
CA GLN A 122 -11.75 -44.53 -58.20
C GLN A 122 -12.70 -45.54 -58.84
N ALA A 123 -13.90 -45.72 -58.27
CA ALA A 123 -14.93 -46.62 -58.83
C ALA A 123 -15.41 -46.16 -60.21
N ALA A 124 -15.45 -44.85 -60.45
CA ALA A 124 -15.79 -44.26 -61.75
C ALA A 124 -14.66 -44.33 -62.79
N ASN A 125 -13.46 -44.83 -62.43
CA ASN A 125 -12.26 -44.85 -63.28
C ASN A 125 -11.90 -43.47 -63.87
N ASP A 126 -12.06 -42.39 -63.09
CA ASP A 126 -11.65 -41.04 -63.49
C ASP A 126 -10.27 -40.70 -62.89
N PRO A 127 -9.17 -40.88 -63.64
CA PRO A 127 -7.82 -40.66 -63.11
C PRO A 127 -7.52 -39.20 -62.77
N ALA A 128 -8.16 -38.25 -63.46
CA ALA A 128 -7.96 -36.82 -63.20
C ALA A 128 -8.61 -36.44 -61.86
N ALA A 129 -9.84 -36.90 -61.61
CA ALA A 129 -10.51 -36.71 -60.33
C ALA A 129 -9.75 -37.40 -59.18
N VAL A 130 -9.26 -38.63 -59.38
CA VAL A 130 -8.45 -39.36 -58.39
C VAL A 130 -7.20 -38.56 -58.00
N ALA A 131 -6.44 -38.06 -58.97
CA ALA A 131 -5.23 -37.29 -58.71
C ALA A 131 -5.53 -35.98 -57.95
N ALA A 132 -6.59 -35.28 -58.34
CA ALA A 132 -7.04 -34.05 -57.67
C ALA A 132 -7.44 -34.31 -56.20
N ARG A 133 -8.24 -35.35 -55.95
CA ARG A 133 -8.69 -35.72 -54.59
C ARG A 133 -7.55 -36.20 -53.70
N GLN A 134 -6.60 -36.97 -54.24
CA GLN A 134 -5.39 -37.35 -53.50
C GLN A 134 -4.52 -36.14 -53.13
N SER A 135 -4.43 -35.13 -53.99
CA SER A 135 -3.75 -33.88 -53.67
C SER A 135 -4.46 -33.13 -52.53
N GLN A 136 -5.79 -33.01 -52.61
CA GLN A 136 -6.61 -32.37 -51.57
C GLN A 136 -6.46 -33.07 -50.22
N LEU A 137 -6.50 -34.41 -50.17
CA LEU A 137 -6.31 -35.17 -48.93
C LEU A 137 -4.94 -34.93 -48.29
N ARG A 138 -3.86 -34.81 -49.10
CA ARG A 138 -2.53 -34.48 -48.57
C ARG A 138 -2.51 -33.08 -47.96
N GLN A 139 -3.14 -32.11 -48.60
CA GLN A 139 -3.26 -30.74 -48.07
C GLN A 139 -4.08 -30.70 -46.78
N LEU A 140 -5.25 -31.34 -46.76
CA LEU A 140 -6.10 -31.43 -45.56
C LEU A 140 -5.36 -32.13 -44.41
N LYS A 141 -4.63 -33.21 -44.69
CA LYS A 141 -3.82 -33.89 -43.67
C LYS A 141 -2.76 -32.97 -43.07
N GLN A 142 -2.04 -32.20 -43.89
CA GLN A 142 -1.07 -31.22 -43.40
C GLN A 142 -1.72 -30.14 -42.53
N GLN A 143 -2.90 -29.66 -42.92
CA GLN A 143 -3.65 -28.68 -42.14
C GLN A 143 -4.15 -29.24 -40.81
N ILE A 144 -4.63 -30.49 -40.78
CA ILE A 144 -5.02 -31.21 -39.57
C ILE A 144 -3.83 -31.34 -38.63
N ASP A 145 -2.67 -31.79 -39.13
CA ASP A 145 -1.48 -31.99 -38.31
C ASP A 145 -0.93 -30.66 -37.77
N ALA A 146 -1.08 -29.55 -38.51
CA ALA A 146 -0.72 -28.21 -38.04
C ALA A 146 -1.70 -27.71 -36.97
N ALA A 147 -3.00 -27.81 -37.22
CA ALA A 147 -4.04 -27.40 -36.27
C ALA A 147 -3.99 -28.21 -34.97
N ALA A 148 -3.72 -29.52 -35.05
CA ALA A 148 -3.55 -30.38 -33.87
C ALA A 148 -2.38 -29.91 -33.00
N ARG A 149 -1.23 -29.57 -33.61
CA ARG A 149 -0.08 -29.02 -32.87
C ARG A 149 -0.39 -27.67 -32.22
N GLU A 150 -1.15 -26.81 -32.89
CA GLU A 150 -1.56 -25.54 -32.31
C GLU A 150 -2.52 -25.70 -31.13
N VAL A 151 -3.44 -26.68 -31.21
CA VAL A 151 -4.30 -27.03 -30.07
C VAL A 151 -3.45 -27.54 -28.91
N ASP A 152 -2.56 -28.50 -29.15
CA ASP A 152 -1.69 -29.08 -28.10
C ASP A 152 -0.81 -28.02 -27.42
N ALA A 153 -0.33 -27.01 -28.17
CA ALA A 153 0.47 -25.92 -27.63
C ALA A 153 -0.33 -24.91 -26.78
N LEU A 154 -1.67 -24.90 -26.90
CA LEU A 154 -2.55 -24.04 -26.11
C LEU A 154 -3.21 -24.77 -24.94
N THR A 155 -3.18 -26.11 -24.93
CA THR A 155 -3.82 -26.95 -23.91
C THR A 155 -2.82 -27.60 -22.95
N ASN A 156 -1.58 -27.84 -23.36
CA ASN A 156 -0.50 -28.42 -22.54
C ASN A 156 0.55 -27.36 -22.17
#